data_AF-A0A412ZFC6-F1
#
_entry.id   AF-A0A412ZFC6-F1
#
_cell.length_a   1.000
_cell.length_b   1.000
_cell.length_c   1.000
_cell.angle_alpha   90.00
_cell.angle_beta   90.00
_cell.angle_gamma   90.00
#
_symmetry.space_group_name_H-M   'P 1'
#
loop_
_entity.id
_entity.type
_entity.pdbx_description
1 polymer ?
#
loop_
_entity_poly.entity_id
_entity_poly.type
_entity_poly.pdbx_seq_one_letter_code
_entity_poly.pdbx_strand_id
1 'polypeptide(L)'
;MDTKNYTQVLIDGKVYTLGGSEDESYLQKAASYVNEKNSAMRKVPGFTKQSADYQMVMTELNIADDYFKAVEWGEGMERQKNDMEKETYSLKHELVSTQMKLEAVLKDLEERQREMDRLNRRTAQLEGELKEARENLQNLRNNPSADTENNAVVQAVEEIKETVEVEAGITLNASRTEYVSGSGARESSQPEAVPQTPEADASAQQPDTPAVQTAQKQPAPSLRVLNPASEAGRGMTAASAQAAATAAPPAAEPIAAAPAGGMTDEELARKALQAARKAGSHKGGRR
;
A
#
# COMPACT_ATOMS: atom_id res chain seq x y z
N MET A 1 -16.75 4.90 -43.81
CA MET A 1 -15.97 5.63 -44.83
C MET A 1 -15.06 6.56 -44.06
N ASP A 2 -13.74 6.29 -44.06
CA ASP A 2 -12.77 7.20 -43.44
C ASP A 2 -12.77 8.49 -44.25
N THR A 3 -13.31 9.55 -43.63
CA THR A 3 -13.41 10.85 -44.27
C THR A 3 -12.03 11.48 -44.21
N LYS A 4 -11.42 11.71 -45.37
CA LYS A 4 -10.11 12.38 -45.44
C LYS A 4 -10.34 13.88 -45.27
N ASN A 5 -9.75 14.42 -44.23
CA ASN A 5 -9.67 15.86 -44.02
C ASN A 5 -8.50 16.41 -44.83
N TYR A 6 -8.72 17.53 -45.50
CA TYR A 6 -7.69 18.24 -46.24
C TYR A 6 -7.55 19.64 -45.65
N THR A 7 -6.33 20.02 -45.28
CA THR A 7 -6.05 21.40 -44.84
C THR A 7 -4.77 21.92 -45.49
N GLN A 8 -4.70 23.23 -45.66
CA GLN A 8 -3.51 23.91 -46.13
C GLN A 8 -2.67 24.37 -44.93
N VAL A 9 -1.40 23.99 -44.93
CA VAL A 9 -0.44 24.32 -43.88
C VAL A 9 0.75 25.06 -44.47
N LEU A 10 1.39 25.91 -43.66
CA LEU A 10 2.64 26.58 -44.02
C LEU A 10 3.80 25.84 -43.37
N ILE A 11 4.68 25.24 -44.16
CA ILE A 11 5.89 24.56 -43.67
C ILE A 11 7.11 25.18 -44.36
N ASP A 12 8.05 25.69 -43.56
CA ASP A 12 9.29 26.33 -44.03
C ASP A 12 9.05 27.41 -45.11
N GLY A 13 7.96 28.18 -44.97
CA GLY A 13 7.58 29.24 -45.91
C GLY A 13 6.88 28.79 -47.19
N LYS A 14 6.62 27.48 -47.34
CA LYS A 14 5.88 26.91 -48.48
C LYS A 14 4.52 26.39 -48.03
N VAL A 15 3.49 26.60 -48.85
CA VAL A 15 2.13 26.11 -48.59
C VAL A 15 2.02 24.68 -49.10
N TYR A 16 1.64 23.76 -48.20
CA TYR A 16 1.35 22.36 -48.51
C TYR A 16 -0.11 22.05 -48.21
N THR A 17 -0.72 21.17 -49.00
CA THR A 17 -2.04 20.62 -48.68
C THR A 17 -1.83 19.24 -48.07
N LEU A 18 -2.15 19.08 -46.78
CA LEU A 18 -2.08 17.80 -46.08
C LEU A 18 -3.45 17.11 -46.10
N GLY A 19 -3.45 15.81 -46.36
CA GLY A 19 -4.64 14.96 -46.30
C GLY A 19 -4.45 13.85 -45.25
N GLY A 20 -5.42 13.67 -44.35
CA GLY A 20 -5.35 12.67 -43.28
C GLY A 20 -6.70 12.31 -42.67
N SER A 21 -6.72 11.30 -41.79
CA SER A 21 -7.88 10.99 -40.93
C SER A 21 -8.05 12.01 -39.80
N GLU A 22 -6.94 12.63 -39.40
CA GLU A 22 -6.90 13.59 -38.31
C GLU A 22 -7.58 14.90 -38.69
N ASP A 23 -8.01 15.65 -37.68
CA ASP A 23 -8.67 16.93 -37.86
C ASP A 23 -7.67 18.04 -38.27
N GLU A 24 -8.22 19.14 -38.77
CA GLU A 24 -7.42 20.30 -39.20
C GLU A 24 -6.51 20.84 -38.07
N SER A 25 -6.98 20.88 -36.82
CA SER A 25 -6.19 21.44 -35.72
C SER A 25 -4.96 20.58 -35.42
N TYR A 26 -5.10 19.25 -35.47
CA TYR A 26 -3.98 18.34 -35.33
C TYR A 26 -2.97 18.50 -36.47
N LEU A 27 -3.44 18.58 -37.73
CA LEU A 27 -2.56 18.76 -38.89
C LEU A 27 -1.81 20.09 -38.85
N GLN A 28 -2.46 21.18 -38.41
CA GLN A 28 -1.81 22.48 -38.18
C GLN A 28 -0.78 22.42 -37.04
N LYS A 29 -1.09 21.69 -35.97
CA LYS A 29 -0.16 21.46 -34.86
C LYS A 29 1.08 20.67 -35.32
N ALA A 30 0.89 19.62 -36.12
CA ALA A 30 1.98 18.84 -36.70
C ALA A 30 2.88 19.70 -37.60
N ALA A 31 2.29 20.51 -38.48
CA ALA A 31 3.04 21.46 -39.32
C ALA A 31 3.82 22.49 -38.49
N SER A 32 3.21 23.00 -37.41
CA SER A 32 3.86 23.93 -36.47
C SER A 32 5.05 23.29 -35.76
N TYR A 33 4.92 22.03 -35.33
CA TYR A 33 6.02 21.27 -34.73
C TYR A 33 7.19 21.05 -35.71
N VAL A 34 6.91 20.72 -36.97
CA VAL A 34 7.96 20.61 -38.01
C VAL A 34 8.66 21.96 -38.20
N ASN A 35 7.92 23.07 -38.21
CA ASN A 35 8.52 24.42 -38.30
C ASN A 35 9.40 24.74 -37.10
N GLU A 36 8.98 24.37 -35.88
CA GLU A 36 9.78 24.53 -34.68
C GLU A 36 11.08 23.73 -34.76
N LYS A 37 11.03 22.48 -35.22
CA LYS A 37 12.20 21.65 -35.46
C LYS A 37 13.13 22.24 -36.50
N ASN A 38 12.61 22.69 -37.64
CA ASN A 38 13.39 23.39 -38.66
C ASN A 38 14.08 24.65 -38.08
N SER A 39 13.36 25.44 -37.30
CA SER A 39 13.89 26.64 -36.65
C SER A 39 14.99 26.31 -35.62
N ALA A 40 14.82 25.24 -34.83
CA ALA A 40 15.82 24.77 -33.89
C ALA A 40 17.08 24.25 -34.61
N MET A 41 16.92 23.44 -35.66
CA MET A 41 18.03 22.92 -36.45
C MET A 41 18.84 24.03 -37.13
N ARG A 42 18.18 25.10 -37.62
CA ARG A 42 18.86 26.29 -38.18
C ARG A 42 19.78 27.00 -37.18
N LYS A 43 19.53 26.86 -35.86
CA LYS A 43 20.39 27.43 -34.81
C LYS A 43 21.63 26.58 -34.53
N VAL A 44 21.66 25.32 -35.00
CA VAL A 44 22.80 24.42 -34.80
C VAL A 44 23.98 24.92 -35.65
N PRO A 45 25.16 25.15 -35.03
CA PRO A 45 26.33 25.64 -35.75
C PRO A 45 26.69 24.75 -36.94
N GLY A 46 26.83 25.36 -38.12
CA GLY A 46 27.22 24.66 -39.35
C GLY A 46 26.11 23.89 -40.05
N PHE A 47 24.90 23.78 -39.48
CA PHE A 47 23.75 23.12 -40.12
C PHE A 47 23.36 23.77 -41.45
N THR A 48 23.24 25.11 -41.46
CA THR A 48 22.84 25.88 -42.66
C THR A 48 23.87 25.85 -43.78
N LYS A 49 25.11 25.44 -43.50
CA LYS A 49 26.19 25.31 -44.50
C LYS A 49 26.14 23.97 -45.24
N GLN A 50 25.35 23.02 -44.77
CA GLN A 50 25.21 21.70 -45.37
C GLN A 50 24.31 21.75 -46.61
N SER A 51 24.38 20.70 -47.44
CA SER A 51 23.45 20.55 -48.56
C SER A 51 22.00 20.42 -48.07
N ALA A 52 21.03 20.78 -48.92
CA ALA A 52 19.61 20.68 -48.59
C ALA A 52 19.20 19.25 -48.19
N ASP A 53 19.69 18.25 -48.92
CA ASP A 53 19.42 16.83 -48.62
C ASP A 53 19.95 16.45 -47.23
N TYR A 54 21.15 16.92 -46.86
CA TYR A 54 21.71 16.64 -45.55
C TYR A 54 20.94 17.35 -44.43
N GLN A 55 20.52 18.61 -44.65
CA GLN A 55 19.67 19.33 -43.70
C GLN A 55 18.33 18.63 -43.45
N MET A 56 17.72 18.10 -44.52
CA MET A 56 16.47 17.34 -44.46
C MET A 56 16.67 16.06 -43.63
N VAL A 57 17.65 15.22 -43.97
CA VAL A 57 17.92 13.96 -43.26
C VAL A 57 18.26 14.21 -41.78
N MET A 58 19.02 15.25 -41.47
CA MET A 58 19.31 15.59 -40.07
C MET A 58 18.07 16.03 -39.29
N THR A 59 17.15 16.73 -39.92
CA THR A 59 15.88 17.13 -39.30
C THR A 59 14.97 15.91 -39.10
N GLU A 60 14.87 15.03 -40.09
CA GLU A 60 14.11 13.77 -40.01
C GLU A 60 14.63 12.88 -38.88
N LEU A 61 15.96 12.73 -38.76
CA LEU A 61 16.57 11.99 -37.66
C LEU A 61 16.26 12.61 -36.30
N ASN A 62 16.23 13.95 -36.20
CA ASN A 62 15.88 14.61 -34.94
C ASN A 62 14.42 14.38 -34.54
N ILE A 63 13.50 14.36 -35.52
CA ILE A 63 12.08 14.06 -35.27
C ILE A 63 11.90 12.58 -34.90
N ALA A 64 12.61 11.67 -35.58
CA ALA A 64 12.58 10.24 -35.26
C ALA A 64 13.12 9.95 -33.85
N ASP A 65 14.18 10.65 -33.43
CA ASP A 65 14.72 10.55 -32.07
C ASP A 65 13.68 10.98 -31.01
N ASP A 66 12.97 12.10 -31.22
CA ASP A 66 11.86 12.50 -30.35
C ASP A 66 10.76 11.43 -30.29
N TYR A 67 10.39 10.83 -31.43
CA TYR A 67 9.41 9.76 -31.48
C TYR A 67 9.85 8.55 -30.66
N PHE A 68 11.08 8.06 -30.86
CA PHE A 68 11.58 6.90 -30.12
C PHE A 68 11.67 7.16 -28.61
N LYS A 69 12.11 8.35 -28.21
CA LYS A 69 12.10 8.75 -26.78
C LYS A 69 10.69 8.77 -26.20
N ALA A 70 9.72 9.27 -26.95
CA ALA A 70 8.32 9.28 -26.52
C ALA A 70 7.73 7.86 -26.40
N VAL A 71 8.09 6.97 -27.33
CA VAL A 71 7.70 5.55 -27.28
C VAL A 71 8.33 4.87 -26.06
N GLU A 72 9.64 5.02 -25.85
CA GLU A 72 10.34 4.45 -24.69
C GLU A 72 9.75 4.95 -23.37
N TRP A 73 9.44 6.25 -23.28
CA TRP A 73 8.74 6.82 -22.13
C TRP A 73 7.35 6.21 -21.94
N GLY A 74 6.59 6.05 -23.03
CA GLY A 74 5.27 5.41 -23.01
C GLY A 74 5.33 3.97 -22.50
N GLU A 75 6.29 3.18 -22.97
CA GLU A 75 6.52 1.82 -22.48
C GLU A 75 6.93 1.80 -21.00
N GLY A 76 7.77 2.76 -20.57
CA GLY A 76 8.15 2.92 -19.18
C GLY A 76 6.93 3.18 -18.28
N MET A 77 6.04 4.08 -18.71
CA MET A 77 4.79 4.39 -18.01
C MET A 77 3.84 3.19 -17.99
N GLU A 78 3.77 2.41 -19.06
CA GLU A 78 2.95 1.18 -19.11
C GLU A 78 3.46 0.14 -18.11
N ARG A 79 4.79 -0.07 -18.02
CA ARG A 79 5.40 -0.96 -17.01
C ARG A 79 5.06 -0.49 -15.59
N GLN A 80 5.25 0.80 -15.30
CA GLN A 80 4.91 1.37 -13.99
C GLN A 80 3.43 1.19 -13.66
N LYS A 81 2.54 1.44 -14.62
CA LYS A 81 1.10 1.27 -14.46
C LYS A 81 0.75 -0.19 -14.13
N ASN A 82 1.37 -1.15 -14.81
CA ASN A 82 1.16 -2.57 -14.54
C ASN A 82 1.67 -2.99 -13.15
N ASP A 83 2.79 -2.42 -12.69
CA ASP A 83 3.31 -2.71 -11.36
C ASP A 83 2.42 -2.10 -10.26
N MET A 84 1.92 -0.88 -10.47
CA MET A 84 0.91 -0.27 -9.59
C MET A 84 -0.39 -1.07 -9.55
N GLU A 85 -0.82 -1.65 -10.66
CA GLU A 85 -2.01 -2.53 -10.70
C GLU A 85 -1.80 -3.80 -9.87
N LYS A 86 -0.60 -4.41 -9.91
CA LYS A 86 -0.25 -5.56 -9.07
C LYS A 86 -0.24 -5.20 -7.60
N GLU A 87 0.39 -4.08 -7.23
CA GLU A 87 0.43 -3.60 -5.85
C GLU A 87 -0.99 -3.30 -5.34
N THR A 88 -1.80 -2.63 -6.15
CA THR A 88 -3.21 -2.36 -5.84
C THR A 88 -3.98 -3.66 -5.62
N TYR A 89 -3.74 -4.68 -6.44
CA TYR A 89 -4.36 -5.99 -6.27
C TYR A 89 -3.92 -6.67 -4.97
N SER A 90 -2.62 -6.62 -4.66
CA SER A 90 -2.06 -7.14 -3.39
C SER A 90 -2.71 -6.46 -2.19
N LEU A 91 -2.76 -5.12 -2.19
CA LEU A 91 -3.38 -4.33 -1.13
C LEU A 91 -4.89 -4.62 -1.00
N LYS A 92 -5.60 -4.79 -2.11
CA LYS A 92 -7.01 -5.22 -2.09
C LYS A 92 -7.16 -6.59 -1.43
N HIS A 93 -6.27 -7.54 -1.75
CA HIS A 93 -6.32 -8.87 -1.15
C HIS A 93 -6.02 -8.83 0.36
N GLU A 94 -5.02 -8.06 0.78
CA GLU A 94 -4.72 -7.84 2.20
C GLU A 94 -5.87 -7.16 2.93
N LEU A 95 -6.51 -6.16 2.32
CA LEU A 95 -7.69 -5.50 2.87
C LEU A 95 -8.84 -6.50 3.09
N VAL A 96 -9.13 -7.34 2.09
CA VAL A 96 -10.17 -8.36 2.23
C VAL A 96 -9.80 -9.37 3.32
N SER A 97 -8.55 -9.83 3.35
CA SER A 97 -8.06 -10.76 4.39
C SER A 97 -8.20 -10.17 5.79
N THR A 98 -7.86 -8.89 5.97
CA THR A 98 -7.99 -8.20 7.26
C THR A 98 -9.44 -7.98 7.65
N GLN A 99 -10.33 -7.66 6.70
CA GLN A 99 -11.78 -7.58 6.93
C GLN A 99 -12.35 -8.93 7.38
N MET A 100 -12.00 -10.04 6.72
CA MET A 100 -12.44 -11.37 7.12
C MET A 100 -11.95 -11.74 8.52
N LYS A 101 -10.69 -11.43 8.84
CA LYS A 101 -10.14 -11.64 10.19
C LYS A 101 -10.87 -10.80 11.24
N LEU A 102 -11.18 -9.55 10.91
CA LEU A 102 -11.93 -8.65 11.79
C LEU A 102 -13.34 -9.20 12.06
N GLU A 103 -14.05 -9.65 11.03
CA GLU A 103 -15.38 -10.27 11.16
C GLU A 103 -15.34 -11.51 12.06
N ALA A 104 -14.31 -12.35 11.92
CA ALA A 104 -14.13 -13.52 12.78
C ALA A 104 -13.92 -13.13 14.26
N VAL A 105 -13.08 -12.13 14.53
CA VAL A 105 -12.84 -11.63 15.89
C VAL A 105 -14.10 -10.98 16.48
N LEU A 106 -14.86 -10.22 15.69
CA LEU A 106 -16.11 -9.62 16.15
C LEU A 106 -17.13 -10.70 16.54
N LYS A 107 -17.21 -11.79 15.78
CA LYS A 107 -18.07 -12.92 16.09
C LYS A 107 -17.65 -13.63 17.39
N ASP A 108 -16.36 -13.91 17.56
CA ASP A 108 -15.84 -14.53 18.79
C ASP A 108 -16.10 -13.63 20.02
N LEU A 109 -15.91 -12.31 19.87
CA LEU A 109 -16.20 -11.35 20.93
C LEU A 109 -17.69 -11.37 21.31
N GLU A 110 -18.59 -11.45 20.32
CA GLU A 110 -20.03 -11.54 20.57
C GLU A 110 -20.42 -12.84 21.27
N GLU A 111 -19.83 -13.97 20.89
CA GLU A 111 -20.02 -15.26 21.57
C GLU A 111 -19.51 -15.22 23.02
N ARG A 112 -18.34 -14.63 23.26
CA ARG A 112 -17.80 -14.42 24.61
C ARG A 112 -18.67 -13.49 25.45
N GLN A 113 -19.23 -12.44 24.85
CA GLN A 113 -20.16 -11.56 25.54
C GLN A 113 -21.43 -12.30 25.98
N ARG A 114 -22.00 -13.14 25.09
CA ARG A 114 -23.17 -13.96 25.42
C ARG A 114 -22.87 -14.96 26.55
N GLU A 115 -21.69 -15.58 26.53
CA GLU A 115 -21.29 -16.51 27.59
C GLU A 115 -21.08 -15.79 28.92
N MET A 116 -20.47 -14.60 28.92
CA MET A 116 -20.36 -13.75 30.11
C MET A 116 -21.73 -13.39 30.68
N ASP A 117 -22.69 -13.02 29.83
CA ASP A 117 -24.06 -12.71 30.27
C ASP A 117 -24.75 -13.95 30.86
N ARG A 118 -24.51 -15.14 30.29
CA ARG A 118 -25.02 -16.41 30.80
C ARG A 118 -24.44 -16.73 32.18
N LEU A 119 -23.12 -16.62 32.33
CA LEU A 119 -22.43 -16.84 33.60
C LEU A 119 -22.90 -15.86 34.67
N ASN A 120 -23.01 -14.57 34.34
CA ASN A 120 -23.52 -13.55 35.26
C ASN A 120 -24.94 -13.87 35.77
N ARG A 121 -25.84 -14.34 34.89
CA ARG A 121 -27.17 -14.80 35.30
C ARG A 121 -27.11 -16.00 36.24
N ARG A 122 -26.22 -16.97 35.96
CA ARG A 122 -26.04 -18.15 36.82
C ARG A 122 -25.47 -17.75 38.18
N THR A 123 -24.49 -16.85 38.23
CA THR A 123 -23.96 -16.30 39.47
C THR A 123 -25.05 -15.62 40.28
N ALA A 124 -25.87 -14.77 39.67
CA ALA A 124 -26.99 -14.12 40.36
C ALA A 124 -28.04 -15.11 40.90
N GLN A 125 -28.30 -16.21 40.16
CA GLN A 125 -29.18 -17.30 40.64
C GLN A 125 -28.59 -17.99 41.87
N LEU A 126 -27.32 -18.40 41.79
CA LEU A 126 -26.62 -19.06 42.89
C LEU A 126 -26.51 -18.15 44.12
N GLU A 127 -26.23 -16.85 43.94
CA GLU A 127 -26.23 -15.88 45.03
C GLU A 127 -27.61 -15.77 45.70
N GLY A 128 -28.70 -15.85 44.91
CA GLY A 128 -30.07 -15.89 45.40
C GLY A 128 -30.38 -17.16 46.20
N GLU A 129 -30.06 -18.33 45.64
CA GLU A 129 -30.22 -19.64 46.30
C GLU A 129 -29.43 -19.70 47.62
N LEU A 130 -28.19 -19.20 47.61
CA LEU A 130 -27.32 -19.17 48.78
C LEU A 130 -27.85 -18.21 49.85
N LYS A 131 -28.45 -17.09 49.45
CA LYS A 131 -29.14 -16.17 50.37
C LYS A 131 -30.36 -16.82 51.01
N GLU A 132 -31.21 -17.48 50.21
CA GLU A 132 -32.38 -18.20 50.72
C GLU A 132 -31.98 -19.33 51.67
N ALA A 133 -30.96 -20.13 51.33
CA ALA A 133 -30.42 -21.15 52.20
C ALA A 133 -29.91 -20.58 53.53
N ARG A 134 -29.22 -19.42 53.50
CA ARG A 134 -28.80 -18.70 54.71
C ARG A 134 -29.97 -18.23 55.57
N GLU A 135 -31.01 -17.67 54.95
CA GLU A 135 -32.23 -17.23 55.65
C GLU A 135 -32.96 -18.43 56.28
N ASN A 136 -33.08 -19.55 55.56
CA ASN A 136 -33.68 -20.79 56.06
C ASN A 136 -32.91 -21.36 57.27
N LEU A 137 -31.57 -21.40 57.20
CA LEU A 137 -30.73 -21.84 58.33
C LEU A 137 -30.89 -20.91 59.54
N GLN A 138 -30.95 -19.60 59.31
CA GLN A 138 -31.17 -18.61 60.36
C GLN A 138 -32.56 -18.75 61.00
N ASN A 139 -33.60 -19.01 60.20
CA ASN A 139 -34.96 -19.26 60.69
C ASN A 139 -35.04 -20.54 61.52
N LEU A 140 -34.39 -21.62 61.07
CA LEU A 140 -34.31 -22.88 61.81
C LEU A 140 -33.57 -22.69 63.15
N ARG A 141 -32.52 -21.87 63.17
CA ARG A 141 -31.80 -21.50 64.40
C ARG A 141 -32.62 -20.62 65.36
N ASN A 142 -33.49 -19.77 64.85
CA ASN A 142 -34.33 -18.88 65.67
C ASN A 142 -35.61 -19.55 66.19
N ASN A 143 -36.00 -20.72 65.64
CA ASN A 143 -37.14 -21.52 66.08
C ASN A 143 -36.71 -22.99 66.32
N PRO A 144 -36.01 -23.29 67.42
CA PRO A 144 -35.61 -24.65 67.74
C PRO A 144 -36.85 -25.46 68.15
N SER A 145 -37.33 -26.35 67.27
CA SER A 145 -38.17 -27.47 67.69
C SER A 145 -37.25 -28.57 68.25
N ALA A 146 -37.60 -29.06 69.44
CA ALA A 146 -36.67 -29.67 70.39
C ALA A 146 -36.06 -31.05 70.03
N ASP A 147 -36.14 -31.56 68.79
CA ASP A 147 -35.79 -32.97 68.51
C ASP A 147 -34.87 -33.24 67.31
N THR A 148 -34.29 -32.24 66.62
CA THR A 148 -33.53 -32.50 65.37
C THR A 148 -32.20 -31.76 65.20
N GLU A 149 -31.58 -31.28 66.29
CA GLU A 149 -30.46 -30.34 66.18
C GLU A 149 -29.09 -30.92 65.77
N ASN A 150 -28.86 -32.24 65.85
CA ASN A 150 -27.50 -32.78 65.63
C ASN A 150 -27.29 -33.58 64.32
N ASN A 151 -28.34 -34.05 63.63
CA ASN A 151 -28.17 -34.87 62.43
C ASN A 151 -28.44 -34.09 61.13
N ALA A 152 -29.42 -33.19 61.12
CA ALA A 152 -29.79 -32.42 59.93
C ALA A 152 -28.77 -31.33 59.55
N VAL A 153 -28.13 -30.69 60.56
CA VAL A 153 -27.12 -29.65 60.31
C VAL A 153 -25.85 -30.24 59.69
N VAL A 154 -25.48 -31.46 60.07
CA VAL A 154 -24.32 -32.16 59.49
C VAL A 154 -24.59 -32.55 58.04
N GLN A 155 -25.76 -33.11 57.74
CA GLN A 155 -26.15 -33.46 56.36
C GLN A 155 -26.24 -32.24 55.45
N ALA A 156 -26.86 -31.14 55.90
CA ALA A 156 -26.99 -29.93 55.08
C ALA A 156 -25.63 -29.27 54.79
N VAL A 157 -24.69 -29.30 55.75
CA VAL A 157 -23.33 -28.78 55.54
C VAL A 157 -22.54 -29.68 54.58
N GLU A 158 -22.74 -30.99 54.63
CA GLU A 158 -22.07 -31.96 53.76
C GLU A 158 -22.60 -31.91 52.32
N GLU A 159 -23.90 -31.71 52.13
CA GLU A 159 -24.53 -31.53 50.80
C GLU A 159 -24.11 -30.20 50.15
N ILE A 160 -23.99 -29.11 50.93
CA ILE A 160 -23.44 -27.84 50.43
C ILE A 160 -21.95 -27.99 50.07
N LYS A 161 -21.20 -28.81 50.81
CA LYS A 161 -19.78 -29.05 50.50
C LYS A 161 -19.62 -29.87 49.21
N GLU A 162 -20.43 -30.90 49.02
CA GLU A 162 -20.40 -31.74 47.82
C GLU A 162 -20.82 -30.97 46.56
N THR A 163 -21.86 -30.14 46.65
CA THR A 163 -22.28 -29.27 45.52
C THR A 163 -21.19 -28.26 45.12
N VAL A 164 -20.50 -27.66 46.09
CA VAL A 164 -19.37 -26.74 45.84
C VAL A 164 -18.16 -27.47 45.24
N GLU A 165 -17.84 -28.68 45.70
CA GLU A 165 -16.73 -29.48 45.16
C GLU A 165 -17.01 -29.98 43.73
N VAL A 166 -18.25 -30.35 43.42
CA VAL A 166 -18.66 -30.75 42.06
C VAL A 166 -18.63 -29.55 41.09
N GLU A 167 -19.12 -28.38 41.49
CA GLU A 167 -19.06 -27.17 40.64
C GLU A 167 -17.62 -26.67 40.45
N ALA A 168 -16.76 -26.76 41.47
CA ALA A 168 -15.32 -26.48 41.34
C ALA A 168 -14.62 -27.47 40.38
N GLY A 169 -15.01 -28.74 40.40
CA GLY A 169 -14.52 -29.75 39.46
C GLY A 169 -14.98 -29.53 38.01
N ILE A 170 -16.21 -29.03 37.80
CA ILE A 170 -16.76 -28.74 36.47
C ILE A 170 -16.11 -27.46 35.88
N THR A 171 -15.90 -26.42 36.67
CA THR A 171 -15.25 -25.16 36.24
C THR A 171 -13.76 -25.35 35.90
N LEU A 172 -13.04 -26.21 36.61
CA LEU A 172 -11.66 -26.59 36.29
C LEU A 172 -11.55 -27.37 34.96
N ASN A 173 -12.52 -28.24 34.66
CA ASN A 173 -12.54 -29.00 33.41
C ASN A 173 -12.99 -28.15 32.21
N ALA A 174 -13.91 -27.20 32.39
CA ALA A 174 -14.28 -26.25 31.32
C ALA A 174 -13.13 -25.28 30.97
N SER A 175 -12.30 -24.94 31.96
CA SER A 175 -11.06 -24.17 31.75
C SER A 175 -9.95 -25.00 31.07
N ARG A 176 -10.10 -26.33 31.01
CA ARG A 176 -9.25 -27.26 30.27
C ARG A 176 -9.84 -27.58 28.89
N THR A 177 -10.33 -26.56 28.19
CA THR A 177 -10.54 -26.68 26.74
C THR A 177 -9.21 -26.39 26.07
N GLU A 178 -8.74 -27.34 25.27
CA GLU A 178 -7.45 -27.36 24.61
C GLU A 178 -7.10 -26.02 23.94
N TYR A 179 -5.98 -25.46 24.34
CA TYR A 179 -5.20 -24.56 23.51
C TYR A 179 -4.74 -25.37 22.31
N VAL A 180 -5.46 -25.29 21.18
CA VAL A 180 -4.91 -25.71 19.90
C VAL A 180 -3.78 -24.74 19.58
N SER A 181 -2.58 -25.20 19.92
CA SER A 181 -1.31 -24.58 19.66
C SER A 181 -1.18 -24.35 18.15
N GLY A 182 -1.17 -23.08 17.76
CA GLY A 182 -1.10 -22.67 16.37
C GLY A 182 -0.59 -21.25 16.20
N SER A 183 0.60 -20.96 16.74
CA SER A 183 1.64 -20.13 16.09
C SER A 183 2.63 -19.56 17.11
N GLY A 184 3.76 -20.24 17.29
CA GLY A 184 4.98 -19.62 17.80
C GLY A 184 5.83 -19.19 16.61
N ALA A 185 5.91 -17.88 16.37
CA ALA A 185 6.90 -17.29 15.50
C ALA A 185 8.31 -17.58 16.04
N ARG A 186 9.19 -18.10 15.19
CA ARG A 186 10.64 -17.94 15.33
C ARG A 186 11.17 -17.31 14.05
N GLU A 187 11.75 -16.14 14.24
CA GLU A 187 12.49 -15.36 13.26
C GLU A 187 13.92 -15.91 13.20
N SER A 188 14.39 -16.32 12.02
CA SER A 188 15.74 -16.01 11.47
C SER A 188 16.03 -16.77 10.16
N SER A 189 16.38 -15.99 9.14
CA SER A 189 17.39 -16.26 8.09
C SER A 189 17.14 -17.34 7.02
N GLN A 190 16.73 -16.88 5.81
CA GLN A 190 17.23 -17.13 4.44
C GLN A 190 17.87 -18.49 4.01
N PRO A 191 17.93 -18.80 2.70
CA PRO A 191 16.92 -19.48 1.89
C PRO A 191 17.42 -20.85 1.37
N GLU A 192 16.55 -21.83 1.14
CA GLU A 192 16.93 -22.96 0.27
C GLU A 192 15.73 -23.66 -0.37
N ALA A 193 16.06 -24.32 -1.48
CA ALA A 193 15.24 -24.51 -2.64
C ALA A 193 14.15 -25.59 -2.54
N VAL A 194 13.18 -25.43 -3.44
CA VAL A 194 12.11 -26.35 -3.82
C VAL A 194 12.67 -27.74 -4.20
N PRO A 195 12.11 -28.85 -3.69
CA PRO A 195 12.15 -30.13 -4.39
C PRO A 195 10.80 -30.40 -5.05
N GLN A 196 10.80 -30.49 -6.38
CA GLN A 196 9.76 -31.17 -7.14
C GLN A 196 10.19 -32.63 -7.33
N THR A 197 9.24 -33.55 -7.13
CA THR A 197 9.32 -34.95 -7.55
C THR A 197 8.41 -35.20 -8.75
N PRO A 198 8.65 -36.28 -9.52
CA PRO A 198 8.68 -36.23 -10.98
C PRO A 198 7.55 -37.01 -11.67
N GLU A 199 7.46 -36.87 -12.99
CA GLU A 199 7.43 -37.93 -14.02
C GLU A 199 6.64 -37.48 -15.26
N ALA A 200 7.30 -37.45 -16.43
CA ALA A 200 6.91 -38.21 -17.62
C ALA A 200 7.74 -37.81 -18.86
N ASP A 201 8.43 -38.82 -19.38
CA ASP A 201 8.48 -39.23 -20.79
C ASP A 201 9.72 -38.98 -21.69
N ALA A 202 10.13 -40.12 -22.26
CA ALA A 202 10.76 -40.42 -23.55
C ALA A 202 12.10 -39.81 -24.02
N SER A 203 13.14 -40.65 -23.91
CA SER A 203 13.96 -41.25 -25.00
C SER A 203 14.58 -40.39 -26.12
N ALA A 204 15.93 -40.34 -26.12
CA ALA A 204 16.88 -40.69 -27.22
C ALA A 204 18.31 -40.28 -26.76
N GLN A 205 19.29 -41.18 -26.48
CA GLN A 205 20.13 -41.96 -27.42
C GLN A 205 20.87 -41.02 -28.42
N GLN A 206 22.20 -40.89 -28.52
CA GLN A 206 23.41 -41.55 -28.00
C GLN A 206 24.65 -40.62 -28.31
N PRO A 207 25.95 -41.01 -28.24
CA PRO A 207 26.96 -40.33 -27.40
C PRO A 207 28.18 -39.69 -28.15
N ASP A 208 29.16 -39.21 -27.35
CA ASP A 208 30.63 -39.22 -27.55
C ASP A 208 31.38 -37.88 -27.42
N THR A 209 32.28 -37.86 -26.42
CA THR A 209 33.47 -37.00 -26.21
C THR A 209 34.67 -37.43 -27.10
N PRO A 210 35.87 -36.79 -27.11
CA PRO A 210 36.29 -35.42 -26.75
C PRO A 210 37.29 -34.73 -27.74
N ALA A 211 37.54 -33.44 -27.50
CA ALA A 211 38.80 -32.66 -27.62
C ALA A 211 39.71 -32.73 -28.86
N VAL A 212 39.96 -31.56 -29.52
CA VAL A 212 41.27 -31.15 -30.07
C VAL A 212 41.41 -29.60 -30.04
N GLN A 213 42.57 -29.12 -29.59
CA GLN A 213 43.04 -27.72 -29.62
C GLN A 213 43.56 -27.34 -31.02
N THR A 214 43.46 -26.06 -31.44
CA THR A 214 44.61 -25.22 -31.87
C THR A 214 44.20 -23.85 -32.47
N ALA A 215 44.98 -22.83 -32.08
CA ALA A 215 45.51 -21.69 -32.85
C ALA A 215 44.69 -20.42 -33.19
N GLN A 216 45.10 -19.34 -32.49
CA GLN A 216 45.57 -18.02 -32.99
C GLN A 216 44.61 -17.04 -33.72
N LYS A 217 44.35 -15.88 -33.08
CA LYS A 217 44.70 -14.54 -33.63
C LYS A 217 44.61 -13.42 -32.58
N GLN A 218 45.51 -12.45 -32.71
CA GLN A 218 45.87 -11.35 -31.80
C GLN A 218 44.77 -10.27 -31.56
N PRO A 219 44.81 -9.53 -30.43
CA PRO A 219 44.03 -8.31 -30.23
C PRO A 219 44.82 -7.03 -30.59
N ALA A 220 44.15 -6.03 -31.17
CA ALA A 220 44.66 -4.68 -31.39
C ALA A 220 44.24 -3.73 -30.25
N PRO A 221 45.02 -2.66 -29.95
CA PRO A 221 44.99 -1.95 -28.67
C PRO A 221 44.02 -0.78 -28.59
N SER A 222 43.60 -0.49 -27.36
CA SER A 222 42.69 0.58 -26.92
C SER A 222 43.24 2.00 -27.14
N LEU A 223 42.43 2.88 -27.72
CA LEU A 223 42.68 4.32 -27.79
C LEU A 223 42.09 5.04 -26.57
N ARG A 224 42.99 5.68 -25.82
CA ARG A 224 42.74 6.57 -24.67
C ARG A 224 41.90 7.78 -25.07
N VAL A 225 40.84 8.04 -24.30
CA VAL A 225 40.17 9.35 -24.24
C VAL A 225 41.03 10.28 -23.39
N LEU A 226 41.42 11.42 -23.94
CA LEU A 226 42.11 12.50 -23.24
C LEU A 226 41.09 13.39 -22.53
N ASN A 227 41.23 13.51 -21.21
CA ASN A 227 40.64 14.56 -20.37
C ASN A 227 41.74 15.56 -19.98
N PRO A 228 41.50 16.87 -20.10
CA PRO A 228 42.13 17.89 -19.26
C PRO A 228 41.04 18.67 -18.51
N ALA A 229 41.18 19.10 -17.25
CA ALA A 229 42.29 19.17 -16.34
C ALA A 229 41.75 19.27 -14.90
N SER A 230 42.56 18.84 -13.95
CA SER A 230 42.39 19.01 -12.51
C SER A 230 43.30 20.14 -12.03
N GLU A 231 42.79 21.12 -11.29
CA GLU A 231 43.54 21.88 -10.27
C GLU A 231 42.54 22.18 -9.13
N ALA A 232 42.64 21.46 -8.01
CA ALA A 232 43.48 21.76 -6.84
C ALA A 232 42.72 22.60 -5.80
N GLY A 233 42.46 21.98 -4.66
CA GLY A 233 41.67 22.54 -3.57
C GLY A 233 42.40 23.57 -2.70
N ARG A 234 41.59 24.32 -1.96
CA ARG A 234 41.79 24.99 -0.66
C ARG A 234 40.37 25.34 -0.20
N GLY A 235 39.92 24.96 1.00
CA GLY A 235 40.37 25.51 2.27
C GLY A 235 39.37 26.58 2.73
N MET A 236 38.64 26.27 3.80
CA MET A 236 37.69 27.06 4.61
C MET A 236 37.63 28.59 4.43
N THR A 237 36.42 29.16 4.44
CA THR A 237 35.93 30.16 5.45
C THR A 237 34.51 30.64 5.13
N ALA A 238 33.80 31.04 6.18
CA ALA A 238 32.43 31.53 6.19
C ALA A 238 32.33 33.01 5.75
N ALA A 239 31.22 33.37 5.08
CA ALA A 239 30.50 34.65 5.26
C ALA A 239 29.25 34.71 4.35
N SER A 240 28.10 34.86 5.01
CA SER A 240 27.06 35.87 4.80
C SER A 240 26.72 36.44 3.40
N ALA A 241 25.39 36.51 3.19
CA ALA A 241 24.62 37.56 2.50
C ALA A 241 24.17 37.35 1.02
N GLN A 242 22.89 37.00 0.91
CA GLN A 242 21.82 37.84 0.33
C GLN A 242 21.60 37.87 -1.21
N ALA A 243 20.29 37.95 -1.56
CA ALA A 243 19.65 38.23 -2.86
C ALA A 243 19.34 36.99 -3.72
N ALA A 244 18.28 36.92 -4.51
CA ALA A 244 17.02 37.65 -4.63
C ALA A 244 16.14 36.80 -5.57
N ALA A 245 14.85 37.12 -5.60
CA ALA A 245 13.79 36.44 -6.32
C ALA A 245 14.04 36.21 -7.83
N THR A 246 13.57 35.06 -8.32
CA THR A 246 13.12 34.91 -9.71
C THR A 246 11.74 34.27 -9.73
N ALA A 247 10.82 34.96 -10.41
CA ALA A 247 9.41 34.65 -10.52
C ALA A 247 9.15 33.53 -11.53
N ALA A 248 8.22 32.64 -11.20
CA ALA A 248 7.61 31.67 -12.10
C ALA A 248 6.23 32.19 -12.58
N PRO A 249 5.78 31.81 -13.80
CA PRO A 249 4.56 32.33 -14.45
C PRO A 249 3.26 31.75 -13.86
N PRO A 250 2.10 32.41 -14.06
CA PRO A 250 0.84 31.98 -13.44
C PRO A 250 0.27 30.76 -14.17
N ALA A 251 0.00 29.70 -13.41
CA ALA A 251 -0.75 28.54 -13.86
C ALA A 251 -2.25 28.85 -13.93
N ALA A 252 -2.89 28.29 -14.95
CA ALA A 252 -4.29 28.43 -15.30
C ALA A 252 -5.24 27.99 -14.17
N GLU A 253 -6.37 28.70 -14.09
CA GLU A 253 -7.48 28.43 -13.18
C GLU A 253 -8.12 27.05 -13.43
N PRO A 254 -8.46 26.27 -12.39
CA PRO A 254 -9.40 25.18 -12.52
C PRO A 254 -10.84 25.67 -12.36
N ILE A 255 -11.66 25.16 -13.26
CA ILE A 255 -13.10 25.37 -13.39
C ILE A 255 -13.81 25.05 -12.07
N ALA A 256 -14.64 26.00 -11.62
CA ALA A 256 -15.43 25.91 -10.40
C ALA A 256 -16.49 24.80 -10.47
N ALA A 257 -16.44 23.86 -9.53
CA ALA A 257 -17.59 23.07 -9.10
C ALA A 257 -18.05 23.62 -7.74
N ALA A 258 -19.33 23.98 -7.64
CA ALA A 258 -19.96 24.57 -6.46
C ALA A 258 -19.85 23.66 -5.21
N PRO A 259 -19.61 24.22 -4.00
CA PRO A 259 -19.53 23.42 -2.80
C PRO A 259 -20.94 23.17 -2.25
N ALA A 260 -21.30 21.89 -2.11
CA ALA A 260 -22.37 21.49 -1.19
C ALA A 260 -21.90 21.84 0.23
N GLY A 261 -22.74 22.56 0.98
CA GLY A 261 -22.43 23.14 2.28
C GLY A 261 -22.19 22.11 3.40
N GLY A 262 -21.02 21.50 3.40
CA GLY A 262 -20.45 20.76 4.53
C GLY A 262 -19.20 21.49 5.03
N MET A 263 -19.04 21.57 6.35
CA MET A 263 -17.80 22.06 6.97
C MET A 263 -16.61 21.30 6.40
N THR A 264 -15.56 22.01 6.01
CA THR A 264 -14.33 21.37 5.54
C THR A 264 -13.66 20.63 6.70
N ASP A 265 -12.89 19.57 6.40
CA ASP A 265 -12.20 18.78 7.43
C ASP A 265 -11.27 19.63 8.31
N GLU A 266 -10.76 20.73 7.76
CA GLU A 266 -9.94 21.70 8.49
C GLU A 266 -10.77 22.50 9.53
N GLU A 267 -12.01 22.85 9.21
CA GLU A 267 -12.94 23.51 10.13
C GLU A 267 -13.40 22.56 11.24
N LEU A 268 -13.62 21.28 10.91
CA LEU A 268 -13.95 20.24 11.89
C LEU A 268 -12.81 20.05 12.89
N ALA A 269 -11.56 19.98 12.41
CA ALA A 269 -10.37 19.84 13.24
C ALA A 269 -10.16 21.04 14.18
N ARG A 270 -10.37 22.27 13.68
CA ARG A 270 -10.29 23.48 14.52
C ARG A 270 -11.38 23.53 15.59
N LYS A 271 -12.60 23.09 15.26
CA LYS A 271 -13.72 23.03 16.20
C LYS A 271 -13.50 21.97 17.29
N ALA A 272 -12.93 20.82 16.94
CA ALA A 272 -12.54 19.78 17.89
C ALA A 272 -11.45 20.28 18.86
N LEU A 273 -10.44 21.00 18.36
CA LEU A 273 -9.38 21.61 19.18
C LEU A 273 -9.91 22.68 20.14
N GLN A 274 -10.86 23.52 19.69
CA GLN A 274 -11.54 24.49 20.57
C GLN A 274 -12.38 23.81 21.65
N ALA A 275 -13.09 22.73 21.32
CA ALA A 275 -13.89 21.97 22.27
C ALA A 275 -13.01 21.31 23.34
N ALA A 276 -11.86 20.74 22.94
CA ALA A 276 -10.88 20.16 23.87
C ALA A 276 -10.29 21.21 24.82
N ARG A 277 -9.98 22.42 24.34
CA ARG A 277 -9.51 23.53 25.19
C ARG A 277 -10.58 23.99 26.19
N LYS A 278 -11.84 24.03 25.76
CA LYS A 278 -12.97 24.40 26.64
C LYS A 278 -13.23 23.34 27.72
N ALA A 279 -13.06 22.06 27.40
CA ALA A 279 -13.17 20.96 28.36
C ALA A 279 -11.98 20.91 29.34
N GLY A 280 -10.76 21.21 28.87
CA GLY A 280 -9.56 21.24 29.71
C GLY A 280 -9.51 22.43 30.69
N SER A 281 -10.18 23.54 30.37
CA SER A 281 -10.21 24.74 31.23
C SER A 281 -11.01 24.59 32.52
N HIS A 282 -11.80 23.51 32.69
CA HIS A 282 -12.66 23.32 33.87
C HIS A 282 -12.06 22.45 34.97
N LYS A 283 -10.89 21.82 34.76
CA LYS A 283 -10.24 20.96 35.77
C LYS A 283 -9.16 21.64 36.62
N GLY A 284 -8.84 22.92 36.37
CA GLY A 284 -7.76 23.64 37.05
C GLY A 284 -8.18 24.66 38.10
N GLY A 285 -9.41 24.58 38.64
CA GLY A 285 -9.93 25.66 39.49
C GLY A 285 -11.00 25.24 40.48
N ARG A 286 -10.65 24.43 41.48
CA ARG A 286 -11.27 24.49 42.81
C ARG A 286 -10.38 23.77 43.82
N ARG A 287 -9.78 24.60 44.67
CA ARG A 287 -9.36 24.41 46.07
C ARG A 287 -9.06 22.99 46.55
#